data_AF-Q8YPQ3-F1
#
_entry.id   AF-Q8YPQ3-F1
#
_cell.length_a   1.000
_cell.length_b   1.000
_cell.length_c   1.000
_cell.angle_alpha   90.00
_cell.angle_beta   90.00
_cell.angle_gamma   90.00
#
_symmetry.space_group_name_H-M   'P 1'
#
loop_
_entity.id
_entity.type
_entity.pdbx_description
1 polymer ?
#
loop_
_entity_poly.entity_id
_entity_poly.type
_entity_poly.pdbx_seq_one_letter_code
_entity_poly.pdbx_strand_id
1 'polypeptide(L)'
;MTNPKRQTTGFITCNHCGNHSPMDIVAEYYHSLKPSTYDSPEDEYYYSYQPDEGYKYELLLCLACKGVTLWKYFDADYIDPEEITVDTLYPLARSKLSGLPYQIQNAYEISLKVRVIDANAYAVLLGRILEMVCADRKATGKDLYNKLNDLAAKGEIPGKLVGVADQLRHLRNVGAHASLGELTKEEIPILDDLCRAILEYVYSAPYLANKAQQQLKRLKEKWAKKEEVSDKYSENPE
;
A
#
# COMPACT_ATOMS: atom_id res chain seq x y z
N MET A 1 -30.41 -20.67 20.50
CA MET A 1 -29.99 -19.59 19.59
C MET A 1 -28.88 -20.15 18.71
N THR A 2 -29.23 -20.62 17.52
CA THR A 2 -28.27 -21.12 16.52
C THR A 2 -27.46 -19.93 16.02
N ASN A 3 -26.16 -19.93 16.30
CA ASN A 3 -25.23 -18.92 15.82
C ASN A 3 -25.36 -18.87 14.28
N PRO A 4 -25.68 -17.72 13.65
CA PRO A 4 -25.76 -17.63 12.20
C PRO A 4 -24.44 -18.13 11.59
N LYS A 5 -24.53 -18.91 10.51
CA LYS A 5 -23.34 -19.46 9.83
C LYS A 5 -22.39 -18.29 9.53
N ARG A 6 -21.21 -18.33 10.15
CA ARG A 6 -20.16 -17.33 9.98
C ARG A 6 -19.77 -17.29 8.49
N GLN A 7 -20.10 -16.19 7.82
CA GLN A 7 -19.67 -15.97 6.45
C GLN A 7 -18.22 -15.48 6.47
N THR A 8 -17.40 -16.06 5.60
CA THR A 8 -15.99 -15.73 5.50
C THR A 8 -15.59 -15.56 4.05
N THR A 9 -14.62 -14.69 3.80
CA THR A 9 -13.98 -14.57 2.50
C THR A 9 -13.15 -15.81 2.16
N GLY A 10 -12.65 -15.89 0.92
CA GLY A 10 -11.48 -16.70 0.59
C GLY A 10 -10.20 -16.20 1.29
N PHE A 11 -9.07 -16.84 1.02
CA PHE A 11 -7.77 -16.43 1.57
C PHE A 11 -7.34 -15.07 1.02
N ILE A 12 -7.21 -14.09 1.91
CA ILE A 12 -6.77 -12.74 1.56
C ILE A 12 -5.70 -12.25 2.53
N THR A 13 -4.92 -11.26 2.09
CA THR A 13 -3.91 -10.61 2.92
C THR A 13 -4.49 -9.35 3.55
N CYS A 14 -4.43 -9.25 4.88
CA CYS A 14 -4.89 -8.08 5.60
C CYS A 14 -3.97 -6.88 5.39
N ASN A 15 -4.49 -5.78 4.87
CA ASN A 15 -3.70 -4.54 4.69
C ASN A 15 -3.35 -3.85 6.02
N HIS A 16 -4.00 -4.20 7.15
CA HIS A 16 -3.61 -3.71 8.48
C HIS A 16 -2.38 -4.43 9.03
N CYS A 17 -2.34 -5.76 8.96
CA CYS A 17 -1.37 -6.58 9.69
C CYS A 17 -0.50 -7.50 8.83
N GLY A 18 -0.83 -7.68 7.54
CA GLY A 18 -0.15 -8.62 6.64
C GLY A 18 -0.53 -10.08 6.84
N ASN A 19 -1.44 -10.41 7.77
CA ASN A 19 -1.92 -11.78 7.97
C ASN A 19 -2.65 -12.29 6.71
N HIS A 20 -2.32 -13.51 6.27
CA HIS A 20 -2.93 -14.16 5.12
C HIS A 20 -3.89 -15.26 5.58
N SER A 21 -5.18 -14.97 5.60
CA SER A 21 -6.23 -15.89 6.06
C SER A 21 -7.60 -15.47 5.52
N PRO A 22 -8.62 -16.33 5.61
CA PRO A 22 -10.02 -15.89 5.55
C PRO A 22 -10.29 -14.80 6.58
N MET A 23 -11.17 -13.85 6.24
CA MET A 23 -11.72 -12.84 7.15
C MET A 23 -13.21 -13.06 7.32
N ASP A 24 -13.75 -12.63 8.46
CA ASP A 24 -15.20 -12.67 8.69
C ASP A 24 -15.86 -11.53 7.93
N ILE A 25 -16.92 -11.83 7.17
CA ILE A 25 -17.80 -10.79 6.64
C ILE A 25 -18.77 -10.43 7.77
N VAL A 26 -18.63 -9.22 8.33
CA VAL A 26 -19.40 -8.77 9.51
C VAL A 26 -20.53 -7.81 9.16
N ALA A 27 -20.49 -7.20 7.97
CA ALA A 27 -21.60 -6.42 7.42
C ALA A 27 -21.54 -6.41 5.89
N GLU A 28 -22.70 -6.32 5.26
CA GLU A 28 -22.86 -6.21 3.81
C GLU A 28 -23.87 -5.11 3.48
N TYR A 29 -23.64 -4.39 2.39
CA TYR A 29 -24.58 -3.41 1.85
C TYR A 29 -24.59 -3.48 0.33
N TYR A 30 -25.77 -3.49 -0.27
CA TYR A 30 -25.94 -3.52 -1.72
C TYR A 30 -26.64 -2.23 -2.18
N HIS A 31 -26.01 -1.52 -3.11
CA HIS A 31 -26.57 -0.35 -3.77
C HIS A 31 -26.96 -0.71 -5.20
N SER A 32 -28.26 -0.97 -5.41
CA SER A 32 -28.80 -1.21 -6.74
C SER A 32 -28.73 0.05 -7.60
N LEU A 33 -28.35 -0.10 -8.87
CA LEU A 33 -28.43 0.96 -9.87
C LEU A 33 -29.77 1.00 -10.60
N LYS A 34 -30.68 0.06 -10.30
CA LYS A 34 -32.03 0.10 -10.85
C LYS A 34 -32.71 1.40 -10.42
N PRO A 35 -33.29 2.16 -11.37
CA PRO A 35 -34.14 3.30 -11.03
C PRO A 35 -35.24 2.81 -10.09
N SER A 36 -35.55 3.55 -9.01
CA SER A 36 -36.75 3.25 -8.23
C SER A 36 -37.96 3.51 -9.13
N THR A 37 -38.61 2.46 -9.63
CA THR A 37 -39.68 2.49 -10.64
C THR A 37 -41.00 3.09 -10.15
N TYR A 38 -40.99 4.01 -9.18
CA TYR A 38 -42.19 4.49 -8.50
C TYR A 38 -42.68 5.89 -8.88
N ASP A 39 -42.20 6.50 -9.98
CA ASP A 39 -42.62 7.86 -10.39
C ASP A 39 -43.10 8.02 -11.85
N SER A 40 -43.34 6.95 -12.61
CA SER A 40 -44.04 7.09 -13.91
C SER A 40 -45.02 5.95 -14.18
N PRO A 41 -46.34 6.19 -14.10
CA PRO A 41 -47.37 5.19 -14.38
C PRO A 41 -47.59 4.89 -15.87
N GLU A 42 -46.80 5.48 -16.79
CA GLU A 42 -47.19 5.56 -18.21
C GLU A 42 -46.43 4.61 -19.16
N ASP A 43 -45.43 3.86 -18.70
CA ASP A 43 -44.66 2.95 -19.58
C ASP A 43 -45.08 1.48 -19.41
N GLU A 44 -46.28 1.14 -19.84
CA GLU A 44 -46.87 -0.22 -19.79
C GLU A 44 -46.32 -1.17 -20.89
N TYR A 45 -45.22 -0.82 -21.59
CA TYR A 45 -44.75 -1.58 -22.76
C TYR A 45 -43.25 -1.88 -22.83
N TYR A 46 -42.55 -2.03 -21.70
CA TYR A 46 -41.18 -2.56 -21.74
C TYR A 46 -40.81 -3.36 -20.48
N TYR A 47 -41.44 -4.53 -20.29
CA TYR A 47 -40.91 -5.57 -19.41
C TYR A 47 -39.71 -6.25 -20.09
N SER A 48 -38.63 -5.51 -20.37
CA SER A 48 -37.34 -6.15 -20.56
C SER A 48 -36.83 -6.58 -19.19
N TYR A 49 -36.31 -7.80 -19.09
CA TYR A 49 -35.55 -8.22 -17.92
C TYR A 49 -34.41 -7.21 -17.73
N GLN A 50 -34.50 -6.35 -16.72
CA GLN A 50 -33.37 -5.55 -16.27
C GLN A 50 -32.61 -6.41 -15.27
N PRO A 51 -31.37 -6.84 -15.58
CA PRO A 51 -30.53 -7.57 -14.63
C PRO A 51 -30.43 -6.79 -13.32
N ASP A 52 -30.44 -7.48 -12.18
CA ASP A 52 -30.05 -6.86 -10.93
C ASP A 52 -28.57 -6.48 -11.05
N GLU A 53 -28.29 -5.18 -11.12
CA GLU A 53 -26.94 -4.65 -11.19
C GLU A 53 -26.73 -3.55 -10.14
N GLY A 54 -25.55 -3.54 -9.53
CA GLY A 54 -25.29 -2.68 -8.39
C GLY A 54 -23.87 -2.77 -7.85
N TYR A 55 -23.61 -1.96 -6.83
CA TYR A 55 -22.37 -2.03 -6.08
C TYR A 55 -22.60 -2.74 -4.75
N LYS A 56 -21.84 -3.80 -4.51
CA LYS A 56 -21.81 -4.48 -3.22
C LYS A 56 -20.63 -3.97 -2.39
N TYR A 57 -20.89 -3.74 -1.11
CA TYR A 57 -19.94 -3.30 -0.11
C TYR A 57 -19.89 -4.33 1.01
N GLU A 58 -18.69 -4.73 1.42
CA GLU A 58 -18.50 -5.72 2.48
C GLU A 58 -17.51 -5.19 3.52
N LEU A 59 -17.90 -5.28 4.79
CA LEU A 59 -17.03 -4.99 5.92
C LEU A 59 -16.47 -6.31 6.46
N LEU A 60 -15.16 -6.45 6.38
CA LEU A 60 -14.45 -7.66 6.77
C LEU A 60 -13.69 -7.44 8.08
N LEU A 61 -13.73 -8.42 8.99
CA LEU A 61 -12.98 -8.40 10.24
C LEU A 61 -11.79 -9.36 10.17
N CYS A 62 -10.58 -8.81 10.30
CA CYS A 62 -9.37 -9.62 10.43
C CYS A 62 -9.30 -10.24 11.83
N LEU A 63 -9.21 -11.57 11.91
CA LEU A 63 -9.19 -12.27 13.20
C LEU A 63 -7.87 -12.14 13.95
N ALA A 64 -6.77 -11.86 13.24
CA ALA A 64 -5.44 -11.67 13.83
C ALA A 64 -5.31 -10.31 14.52
N CYS A 65 -5.59 -9.20 13.82
CA CYS A 65 -5.38 -7.85 14.35
C CYS A 65 -6.65 -7.11 14.76
N LYS A 66 -7.84 -7.69 14.51
CA LYS A 66 -9.15 -7.07 14.74
C LYS A 66 -9.41 -5.79 13.93
N GLY A 67 -8.54 -5.44 12.98
CA GLY A 67 -8.76 -4.37 12.02
C GLY A 67 -9.84 -4.73 11.01
N VAL A 68 -10.57 -3.71 10.54
CA VAL A 68 -11.64 -3.86 9.54
C VAL A 68 -11.17 -3.50 8.13
N THR A 69 -11.56 -4.29 7.14
CA THR A 69 -11.33 -4.00 5.72
C THR A 69 -12.67 -3.67 5.08
N LEU A 70 -12.74 -2.62 4.27
CA LEU A 70 -13.92 -2.28 3.47
C LEU A 70 -13.64 -2.61 2.01
N TRP A 71 -14.48 -3.47 1.44
CA TRP A 71 -14.47 -3.82 0.02
C TRP A 71 -15.62 -3.18 -0.72
N LYS A 72 -15.42 -3.00 -2.03
CA LYS A 72 -16.43 -2.64 -3.01
C LYS A 72 -16.20 -3.47 -4.26
N TYR A 73 -17.26 -3.99 -4.85
CA TYR A 73 -17.22 -4.55 -6.19
C TYR A 73 -18.55 -4.31 -6.90
N PHE A 74 -18.51 -4.38 -8.22
CA PHE A 74 -19.71 -4.34 -9.05
C PHE A 74 -20.25 -5.77 -9.18
N ASP A 75 -21.55 -5.93 -8.96
CA ASP A 75 -22.24 -7.20 -8.96
C ASP A 75 -23.45 -7.09 -9.90
N ALA A 76 -23.53 -8.02 -10.85
CA ALA A 76 -24.60 -8.08 -11.84
C ALA A 76 -24.83 -9.51 -12.31
N ASP A 77 -26.08 -9.88 -12.61
CA ASP A 77 -26.47 -11.26 -12.99
C ASP A 77 -25.69 -11.85 -14.18
N TYR A 78 -25.17 -11.00 -15.06
CA TYR A 78 -24.47 -11.39 -16.29
C TYR A 78 -22.95 -11.42 -16.15
N ILE A 79 -22.41 -11.07 -14.98
CA ILE A 79 -20.98 -11.11 -14.70
C ILE A 79 -20.63 -12.49 -14.15
N ASP A 80 -19.61 -13.13 -14.73
CA ASP A 80 -19.04 -14.34 -14.17
C ASP A 80 -18.42 -14.01 -12.78
N PRO A 81 -18.77 -14.74 -11.70
CA PRO A 81 -18.15 -14.55 -10.39
C PRO A 81 -16.61 -14.56 -10.41
N GLU A 82 -15.99 -15.26 -11.36
CA GLU A 82 -14.52 -15.29 -11.51
C GLU A 82 -13.94 -14.00 -12.12
N GLU A 83 -14.77 -13.19 -12.81
CA GLU A 83 -14.38 -11.91 -13.42
C GLU A 83 -14.61 -10.70 -12.50
N ILE A 84 -15.22 -10.91 -11.32
CA ILE A 84 -15.47 -9.83 -10.37
C ILE A 84 -14.15 -9.26 -9.86
N THR A 85 -13.95 -7.96 -10.08
CA THR A 85 -12.81 -7.22 -9.55
C THR A 85 -13.22 -6.52 -8.25
N VAL A 86 -12.44 -6.78 -7.19
CA VAL A 86 -12.70 -6.24 -5.86
C VAL A 86 -11.77 -5.08 -5.55
N ASP A 87 -12.37 -3.92 -5.29
CA ASP A 87 -11.68 -2.73 -4.81
C ASP A 87 -11.61 -2.75 -3.28
N THR A 88 -10.40 -2.67 -2.73
CA THR A 88 -10.23 -2.41 -1.29
C THR A 88 -10.27 -0.91 -1.01
N LEU A 89 -11.38 -0.44 -0.43
CA LEU A 89 -11.57 0.97 -0.08
C LEU A 89 -10.85 1.35 1.23
N TYR A 90 -10.73 0.41 2.16
CA TYR A 90 -10.03 0.63 3.43
C TYR A 90 -9.49 -0.69 4.02
N PRO A 91 -8.34 -0.68 4.72
CA PRO A 91 -7.31 0.33 4.58
C PRO A 91 -6.67 0.14 3.19
N LEU A 92 -6.33 1.26 2.56
CA LEU A 92 -5.57 1.20 1.31
C LEU A 92 -4.24 0.51 1.58
N ALA A 93 -3.86 -0.43 0.70
CA ALA A 93 -2.53 -1.01 0.76
C ALA A 93 -1.49 0.12 0.67
N ARG A 94 -0.56 0.18 1.62
CA ARG A 94 0.59 1.08 1.49
C ARG A 94 1.33 0.70 0.20
N SER A 95 1.68 1.69 -0.62
CA SER A 95 2.38 1.46 -1.87
C SER A 95 3.67 0.65 -1.64
N LYS A 96 3.89 -0.35 -2.49
CA LYS A 96 5.10 -1.18 -2.42
C LYS A 96 6.32 -0.31 -2.72
N LEU A 97 7.31 -0.39 -1.85
CA LEU A 97 8.60 0.25 -2.05
C LEU A 97 9.31 -0.37 -3.26
N SER A 98 9.90 0.47 -4.11
CA SER A 98 10.56 0.06 -5.35
C SER A 98 12.01 0.54 -5.37
N GLY A 99 12.88 -0.15 -6.12
CA GLY A 99 14.29 0.24 -6.31
C GLY A 99 15.21 -0.01 -5.11
N LEU A 100 14.74 -0.72 -4.08
CA LEU A 100 15.55 -1.10 -2.93
C LEU A 100 16.52 -2.25 -3.32
N PRO A 101 17.75 -2.29 -2.78
CA PRO A 101 18.60 -3.47 -2.85
C PRO A 101 17.90 -4.69 -2.25
N TYR A 102 18.08 -5.85 -2.87
CA TYR A 102 17.38 -7.09 -2.50
C TYR A 102 17.45 -7.40 -0.99
N GLN A 103 18.63 -7.25 -0.38
CA GLN A 103 18.81 -7.53 1.04
C GLN A 103 17.96 -6.61 1.95
N ILE A 104 17.87 -5.32 1.60
CA ILE A 104 17.08 -4.32 2.35
C ILE A 104 15.58 -4.58 2.12
N GLN A 105 15.18 -4.83 0.87
CA GLN A 105 13.78 -5.16 0.55
C GLN A 105 13.31 -6.40 1.31
N ASN A 106 14.09 -7.48 1.27
CA ASN A 106 13.76 -8.72 1.95
C ASN A 106 13.68 -8.53 3.48
N ALA A 107 14.63 -7.79 4.07
CA ALA A 107 14.60 -7.47 5.50
C ALA A 107 13.35 -6.67 5.88
N TYR A 108 12.96 -5.68 5.07
CA TYR A 108 11.75 -4.89 5.29
C TYR A 108 10.48 -5.73 5.17
N GLU A 109 10.34 -6.54 4.13
CA GLU A 109 9.17 -7.42 3.93
C GLU A 109 9.03 -8.46 5.06
N ILE A 110 10.14 -9.00 5.58
CA ILE A 110 10.12 -9.89 6.75
C ILE A 110 9.68 -9.13 8.00
N SER A 111 10.19 -7.91 8.22
CA SER A 111 9.85 -7.12 9.41
C SER A 111 8.34 -6.83 9.52
N LEU A 112 7.66 -6.58 8.39
CA LEU A 112 6.23 -6.31 8.36
C LEU A 112 5.38 -7.48 8.91
N LYS A 113 5.88 -8.73 8.80
CA LYS A 113 5.23 -9.91 9.36
C LYS A 113 5.39 -10.00 10.88
N VAL A 114 6.52 -9.50 11.41
CA VAL A 114 6.83 -9.49 12.84
C VAL A 114 6.03 -8.42 13.59
N ARG A 115 5.65 -7.33 12.90
CA ARG A 115 4.88 -6.19 13.46
C ARG A 115 3.68 -6.59 14.32
N VAL A 116 2.97 -7.66 13.95
CA VAL A 116 1.76 -8.10 14.66
C VAL A 116 1.99 -9.23 15.66
N ILE A 117 3.21 -9.76 15.71
CA ILE A 117 3.63 -10.79 16.64
C ILE A 117 4.27 -10.13 17.86
N ASP A 118 5.25 -9.25 17.63
CA ASP A 118 6.03 -8.61 18.69
C ASP A 118 6.46 -7.20 18.28
N ALA A 119 5.99 -6.23 19.06
CA ALA A 119 6.23 -4.81 18.89
C ALA A 119 7.71 -4.45 19.02
N ASN A 120 8.36 -4.94 20.08
CA ASN A 120 9.76 -4.64 20.38
C ASN A 120 10.68 -5.27 19.33
N ALA A 121 10.43 -6.52 18.96
CA ALA A 121 11.19 -7.21 17.92
C ALA A 121 11.08 -6.48 16.57
N TYR A 122 9.87 -6.02 16.21
CA TYR A 122 9.68 -5.24 14.99
C TYR A 122 10.47 -3.93 15.01
N ALA A 123 10.47 -3.19 16.12
CA ALA A 123 11.26 -1.96 16.25
C ALA A 123 12.78 -2.20 16.11
N VAL A 124 13.29 -3.30 16.68
CA VAL A 124 14.68 -3.71 16.50
C VAL A 124 14.98 -4.00 15.02
N LEU A 125 14.07 -4.68 14.31
CA LEU A 125 14.21 -4.94 12.88
C LEU A 125 14.23 -3.66 12.04
N LEU A 126 13.35 -2.69 12.33
CA LEU A 126 13.37 -1.38 11.67
C LEU A 126 14.68 -0.64 11.91
N GLY A 127 15.20 -0.68 13.14
CA GLY A 127 16.53 -0.13 13.46
C GLY A 127 17.66 -0.79 12.65
N ARG A 128 17.62 -2.13 12.49
CA ARG A 128 18.58 -2.88 11.67
C ARG A 128 18.47 -2.52 10.20
N ILE A 129 17.27 -2.34 9.67
CA ILE A 129 17.05 -1.92 8.28
C ILE A 129 17.67 -0.54 8.05
N LEU A 130 17.47 0.42 8.96
CA LEU A 130 18.08 1.74 8.87
C LEU A 130 19.63 1.68 8.90
N GLU A 131 20.21 0.81 9.71
CA GLU A 131 21.66 0.54 9.68
C GLU A 131 22.12 -0.04 8.33
N MET A 132 21.33 -0.94 7.72
CA MET A 132 21.62 -1.48 6.39
C MET A 132 21.57 -0.39 5.32
N VAL A 133 20.60 0.52 5.36
CA VAL A 133 20.52 1.68 4.47
C VAL A 133 21.76 2.55 4.61
N CYS A 134 22.15 2.87 5.85
CA CYS A 134 23.33 3.67 6.12
C CYS A 134 24.60 2.99 5.58
N ALA A 135 24.75 1.67 5.74
CA ALA A 135 25.88 0.93 5.22
C ALA A 135 25.90 0.92 3.67
N ASP A 136 24.77 0.66 3.03
CA ASP A 136 24.60 0.68 1.57
C ASP A 136 25.00 2.04 0.97
N ARG A 137 24.61 3.13 1.65
CA ARG A 137 24.94 4.52 1.27
C ARG A 137 26.26 5.05 1.80
N LYS A 138 27.09 4.17 2.37
CA LYS A 138 28.42 4.51 2.91
C LYS A 138 28.36 5.71 3.86
N ALA A 139 27.33 5.75 4.69
CA ALA A 139 27.15 6.78 5.69
C ALA A 139 28.17 6.60 6.82
N THR A 140 28.74 7.71 7.28
CA THR A 140 29.76 7.72 8.33
C THR A 140 29.16 8.19 9.66
N GLY A 141 29.66 7.65 10.79
CA GLY A 141 29.16 8.00 12.10
C GLY A 141 29.28 6.87 13.11
N LYS A 142 29.41 7.23 14.39
CA LYS A 142 29.57 6.27 15.51
C LYS A 142 28.30 5.50 15.86
N ASP A 143 27.14 6.05 15.51
CA ASP A 143 25.83 5.45 15.77
C ASP A 143 24.84 5.85 14.67
N LEU A 144 23.65 5.25 14.70
CA LEU A 144 22.61 5.48 13.68
C LEU A 144 22.27 6.96 13.50
N TYR A 145 22.17 7.72 14.59
CA TYR A 145 21.87 9.15 14.52
C TYR A 145 22.94 9.93 13.75
N ASN A 146 24.22 9.66 14.02
CA ASN A 146 25.32 10.29 13.30
C ASN A 146 25.35 9.87 11.82
N LYS A 147 25.04 8.60 11.52
CA LYS A 147 24.94 8.11 10.13
C LYS A 147 23.78 8.77 9.37
N LEU A 148 22.62 8.95 10.01
CA LEU A 148 21.48 9.65 9.40
C LEU A 148 21.78 11.14 9.19
N ASN A 149 22.50 11.79 10.10
CA ASN A 149 23.01 13.15 9.89
C ASN A 149 23.93 13.23 8.67
N ASP A 150 24.85 12.27 8.50
CA ASP A 150 25.75 12.22 7.34
C ASP A 150 24.96 12.04 6.03
N LEU A 151 23.92 11.19 6.00
CA LEU A 151 23.02 11.09 4.86
C LEU A 151 22.29 12.40 4.55
N ALA A 152 21.83 13.12 5.59
CA ALA A 152 21.17 14.41 5.41
C ALA A 152 22.15 15.47 4.91
N ALA A 153 23.37 15.51 5.43
CA ALA A 153 24.43 16.41 4.98
C ALA A 153 24.82 16.18 3.51
N LYS A 154 24.75 14.92 3.04
CA LYS A 154 24.92 14.53 1.64
C LYS A 154 23.70 14.83 0.76
N GLY A 155 22.58 15.27 1.34
CA GLY A 155 21.33 15.51 0.62
C GLY A 155 20.58 14.25 0.21
N GLU A 156 20.93 13.07 0.74
CA GLU A 156 20.22 11.82 0.42
C GLU A 156 18.88 11.70 1.16
N ILE A 157 18.74 12.38 2.30
CA ILE A 157 17.47 12.50 3.03
C ILE A 157 17.24 13.92 3.54
N PRO A 158 15.98 14.36 3.75
CA PRO A 158 15.70 15.64 4.38
C PRO A 158 16.13 15.68 5.86
N GLY A 159 16.73 16.80 6.30
CA GLY A 159 17.16 16.97 7.70
C GLY A 159 16.05 16.80 8.75
N LYS A 160 14.78 17.09 8.39
CA LYS A 160 13.62 16.84 9.27
C LYS A 160 13.49 15.37 9.70
N LEU A 161 13.92 14.42 8.87
CA LEU A 161 13.86 12.99 9.21
C LEU A 161 14.90 12.63 10.29
N VAL A 162 16.02 13.35 10.35
CA VAL A 162 17.04 13.15 11.38
C VAL A 162 16.52 13.60 12.76
N GLY A 163 15.79 14.71 12.81
CA GLY A 163 15.17 15.20 14.06
C GLY A 163 14.16 14.20 14.64
N VAL A 164 13.40 13.51 13.78
CA VAL A 164 12.50 12.43 14.21
C VAL A 164 13.30 11.22 14.70
N ALA A 165 14.38 10.84 14.00
CA ALA A 165 15.23 9.72 14.38
C ALA A 165 15.89 9.87 15.76
N ASP A 166 16.27 11.10 16.13
CA ASP A 166 16.84 11.42 17.44
C ASP A 166 15.84 11.12 18.57
N GLN A 167 14.60 11.56 18.41
CA GLN A 167 13.52 11.33 19.37
C GLN A 167 13.21 9.83 19.52
N LEU A 168 13.30 9.07 18.42
CA LEU A 168 13.08 7.62 18.43
C LEU A 168 14.23 6.82 19.07
N ARG A 169 15.45 7.39 19.22
CA ARG A 169 16.55 6.73 19.93
C ARG A 169 16.19 6.45 21.38
N HIS A 170 15.47 7.37 22.01
CA HIS A 170 14.96 7.20 23.36
C HIS A 170 13.95 6.05 23.44
N LEU A 171 13.09 5.92 22.42
CA LEU A 171 12.08 4.85 22.35
C LEU A 171 12.68 3.47 22.09
N ARG A 172 13.71 3.37 21.23
CA ARG A 172 14.39 2.11 20.94
C ARG A 172 15.19 1.58 22.13
N ASN A 173 15.75 2.48 22.94
CA ASN A 173 16.47 2.10 24.16
C ASN A 173 15.53 1.61 25.28
N VAL A 174 14.28 2.07 25.28
CA VAL A 174 13.23 1.58 26.18
C VAL A 174 12.83 0.15 25.78
N GLY A 175 12.43 -0.08 24.52
CA GLY A 175 11.97 -1.41 24.08
C GLY A 175 13.04 -2.52 24.03
N ALA A 176 14.34 -2.19 24.02
CA ALA A 176 15.43 -3.16 24.04
C ALA A 176 15.90 -3.58 25.44
N HIS A 177 15.45 -2.87 26.49
CA HIS A 177 15.77 -3.17 27.87
C HIS A 177 14.50 -3.59 28.61
N ALA A 178 14.39 -4.87 28.97
CA ALA A 178 13.25 -5.43 29.72
C ALA A 178 12.92 -4.69 31.04
N SER A 179 13.84 -3.86 31.56
CA SER A 179 13.68 -3.06 32.77
C SER A 179 13.21 -1.62 32.56
N LEU A 180 13.19 -1.10 31.33
CA LEU A 180 12.89 0.32 31.03
C LEU A 180 11.48 0.57 30.45
N GLY A 181 10.75 -0.49 30.11
CA GLY A 181 9.38 -0.42 29.56
C GLY A 181 9.29 -1.04 28.16
N GLU A 182 8.09 -1.39 27.72
CA GLU A 182 7.83 -1.87 26.36
C GLU A 182 7.52 -0.69 25.43
N LEU A 183 7.96 -0.75 24.17
CA LEU A 183 7.45 0.17 23.15
C LEU A 183 5.93 -0.01 23.06
N THR A 184 5.21 1.10 23.15
CA THR A 184 3.76 1.10 23.06
C THR A 184 3.31 0.88 21.63
N LYS A 185 2.08 0.38 21.43
CA LYS A 185 1.51 0.18 20.08
C LYS A 185 1.43 1.48 19.29
N GLU A 186 1.41 2.61 19.99
CA GLU A 186 1.35 3.97 19.49
C GLU A 186 2.70 4.46 18.93
N GLU A 187 3.82 3.95 19.43
CA GLU A 187 5.17 4.36 19.01
C GLU A 187 5.63 3.63 17.75
N ILE A 188 5.11 2.43 17.51
CA ILE A 188 5.47 1.62 16.34
C ILE A 188 5.12 2.28 15.00
N PRO A 189 3.90 2.83 14.81
CA PRO A 189 3.57 3.56 13.60
C PRO A 189 4.57 4.68 13.29
N ILE A 190 5.07 5.39 14.32
CA ILE A 190 6.02 6.49 14.15
C ILE A 190 7.36 5.97 13.61
N LEU A 191 7.86 4.86 14.17
CA LEU A 191 9.10 4.25 13.71
C LEU A 191 8.97 3.61 12.33
N ASP A 192 7.84 2.96 12.04
CA ASP A 192 7.53 2.42 10.71
C ASP A 192 7.48 3.55 9.66
N ASP A 193 6.79 4.64 9.96
CA ASP A 193 6.68 5.79 9.06
C ASP A 193 8.04 6.45 8.82
N LEU A 194 8.88 6.59 9.84
CA LEU A 194 10.26 7.07 9.64
C LEU A 194 11.07 6.13 8.74
N CYS A 195 11.05 4.83 9.05
CA CYS A 195 11.81 3.86 8.27
C CYS A 195 11.36 3.85 6.81
N ARG A 196 10.05 3.84 6.58
CA ARG A 196 9.45 3.89 5.25
C ARG A 196 9.82 5.17 4.52
N ALA A 197 9.71 6.34 5.16
CA ALA A 197 10.10 7.61 4.56
C ALA A 197 11.57 7.62 4.13
N ILE A 198 12.48 7.11 4.96
CA ILE A 198 13.90 7.01 4.60
C ILE A 198 14.09 6.09 3.39
N LEU A 199 13.45 4.91 3.36
CA LEU A 199 13.52 4.01 2.21
C LEU A 199 12.94 4.64 0.93
N GLU A 200 11.84 5.40 1.05
CA GLU A 200 11.24 6.12 -0.07
C GLU A 200 12.17 7.18 -0.63
N TYR A 201 12.75 8.03 0.21
CA TYR A 201 13.68 9.09 -0.22
C TYR A 201 14.95 8.52 -0.84
N VAL A 202 15.54 7.53 -0.20
CA VAL A 202 16.85 6.99 -0.61
C VAL A 202 16.73 6.14 -1.88
N TYR A 203 15.64 5.38 -2.04
CA TYR A 203 15.51 4.39 -3.13
C TYR A 203 14.31 4.62 -4.05
N SER A 204 13.09 4.66 -3.49
CA SER A 204 11.89 4.61 -4.34
C SER A 204 11.67 5.87 -5.16
N ALA A 205 11.85 7.05 -4.58
CA ALA A 205 11.70 8.31 -5.30
C ALA A 205 12.72 8.43 -6.45
N PRO A 206 14.04 8.19 -6.24
CA PRO A 206 15.01 8.17 -7.34
C PRO A 206 14.68 7.13 -8.42
N TYR A 207 14.28 5.92 -8.02
CA TYR A 207 13.91 4.85 -8.96
C TYR A 207 12.71 5.25 -9.83
N LEU A 208 11.65 5.77 -9.22
CA LEU A 208 10.43 6.18 -9.91
C LEU A 208 10.70 7.37 -10.83
N ALA A 209 11.50 8.35 -10.41
CA ALA A 209 11.91 9.48 -11.23
C ALA A 209 12.64 9.02 -12.50
N ASN A 210 13.62 8.11 -12.35
CA ASN A 210 14.35 7.53 -13.47
C ASN A 210 13.43 6.76 -14.42
N LYS A 211 12.51 5.94 -13.87
CA LYS A 211 11.53 5.20 -14.66
C LYS A 211 10.63 6.14 -15.46
N ALA A 212 10.12 7.21 -14.83
CA ALA A 212 9.28 8.20 -15.49
C ALA A 212 10.02 8.94 -16.60
N GLN A 213 11.28 9.35 -16.37
CA GLN A 213 12.12 9.99 -17.38
C GLN A 213 12.34 9.07 -18.60
N GLN A 214 12.62 7.78 -18.37
CA GLN A 214 12.79 6.81 -19.45
C GLN A 214 11.50 6.61 -20.26
N GLN A 215 10.35 6.53 -19.58
CA GLN A 215 9.05 6.41 -20.24
C GLN A 215 8.74 7.65 -21.10
N LEU A 216 9.00 8.85 -20.58
CA LEU A 216 8.82 10.10 -21.30
C LEU A 216 9.71 10.16 -22.55
N LYS A 217 10.98 9.73 -22.44
CA LYS A 217 11.90 9.66 -23.58
C LYS A 217 11.36 8.75 -24.69
N ARG A 218 10.88 7.56 -24.33
CA ARG A 218 10.29 6.60 -25.29
C ARG A 218 9.04 7.16 -25.96
N LEU A 219 8.20 7.92 -25.24
CA LEU A 219 7.03 8.56 -25.82
C LEU A 219 7.43 9.64 -26.82
N LYS A 220 8.42 10.49 -26.50
CA LYS A 220 8.94 11.51 -27.42
C LYS A 220 9.52 10.89 -28.69
N GLU A 221 10.29 9.81 -28.58
CA GLU A 221 10.82 9.08 -29.74
C GLU A 221 9.70 8.48 -30.62
N LYS A 222 8.62 7.98 -30.02
CA LYS A 222 7.45 7.48 -30.75
C LYS A 222 6.70 8.61 -31.47
N TRP A 223 6.57 9.77 -30.85
CA TRP A 223 5.90 10.93 -31.45
C TRP A 223 6.70 11.46 -32.64
N ALA A 224 8.02 11.64 -32.49
CA ALA A 224 8.89 12.08 -33.57
C ALA A 224 8.84 11.14 -34.79
N LYS A 225 8.87 9.82 -34.56
CA LYS A 225 8.72 8.83 -35.66
C LYS A 225 7.36 8.87 -36.34
N LYS A 226 6.30 9.27 -35.63
CA LYS A 226 4.96 9.36 -36.20
C LYS A 226 4.80 10.61 -37.07
N GLU A 227 5.43 11.71 -36.68
CA GLU A 227 5.49 12.96 -37.46
C GLU A 227 6.33 12.78 -38.74
N GLU A 228 7.49 12.12 -38.66
CA GLU A 228 8.31 11.80 -39.84
C GLU A 228 7.59 10.89 -40.86
N VAL A 229 6.69 10.02 -40.38
CA VAL A 229 5.86 9.17 -41.24
C VAL A 229 4.72 9.97 -41.86
N SER A 230 4.05 10.87 -41.12
CA SER A 230 2.99 11.70 -41.70
C SER A 230 3.49 12.67 -42.76
N ASP A 231 4.66 13.29 -42.55
CA ASP A 231 5.22 14.26 -43.49
C ASP A 231 5.60 13.61 -44.83
N LYS A 232 6.10 12.36 -44.79
CA LYS A 232 6.40 11.58 -46.00
C LYS A 232 5.16 11.21 -46.83
N TYR A 233 3.98 11.12 -46.22
CA TYR A 233 2.72 10.85 -46.94
C TYR A 233 2.07 12.13 -47.47
N SER A 234 2.40 13.32 -46.94
CA SER A 234 1.94 14.60 -47.48
C SER A 234 2.79 15.15 -48.63
N GLU A 235 4.05 14.71 -48.77
CA GLU A 235 4.95 15.14 -49.86
C GLU A 235 4.83 14.30 -51.14
N ASN A 236 4.03 13.22 -51.13
CA ASN A 236 3.69 12.43 -52.32
C ASN A 236 2.16 12.31 -52.44
N PRO A 237 1.46 13.37 -52.85
CA PRO A 237 0.10 13.22 -53.34
C PRO A 237 0.17 12.59 -54.74
N GLU A 238 -0.44 11.42 -54.90
CA GLU A 238 -0.76 10.86 -56.23
C GLU A 238 -1.52 11.88 -57.10
#